data_AF-A0AAW4WVU7-F1
#
_entry.id   AF-A0AAW4WVU7-F1
#
_cell.length_a   1.000
_cell.length_b   1.000
_cell.length_c   1.000
_cell.angle_alpha   90.00
_cell.angle_beta   90.00
_cell.angle_gamma   90.00
#
_symmetry.space_group_name_H-M   'P 1'
#
loop_
_entity.id
_entity.type
_entity.pdbx_description
1 polymer ?
#
loop_
_entity_poly.entity_id
_entity_poly.type
_entity_poly.pdbx_seq_one_letter_code
_entity_poly.pdbx_strand_id
1 'polypeptide(L)' 'GDIAEVSKGDIEADDYYVRGDFIGKQGVERSYEKQLRGEKGVEILLRDARGRIQGRYMDGKYDKTPVPG' A
#
# COMPACT_ATOMS: atom_id res chain seq x y z
N GLY A 1 19.11 -7.08 -10.85
CA GLY A 1 17.81 -6.41 -10.74
C GLY A 1 17.69 -6.03 -9.30
N ASP A 2 17.47 -4.75 -9.03
CA ASP A 2 17.64 -4.20 -7.68
C ASP A 2 16.34 -3.54 -7.23
N ILE A 3 15.90 -3.93 -6.03
CA ILE A 3 14.81 -3.30 -5.31
C ILE A 3 15.40 -2.29 -4.31
N ALA A 4 14.67 -1.21 -4.06
CA ALA A 4 15.02 -0.25 -3.02
C ALA A 4 13.75 0.19 -2.28
N GLU A 5 13.90 0.64 -1.03
CA GLU A 5 12.80 1.28 -0.32
C GLU A 5 12.35 2.54 -1.07
N VAL A 6 11.05 2.81 -1.04
CA VAL A 6 10.48 4.01 -1.65
C VAL A 6 10.97 5.28 -0.95
N SER A 7 11.37 6.27 -1.75
CA SER A 7 11.71 7.59 -1.26
C SER A 7 10.46 8.46 -1.10
N LYS A 8 10.59 9.62 -0.45
CA LYS A 8 9.51 10.61 -0.38
C LYS A 8 9.03 11.04 -1.77
N GLY A 9 9.95 11.18 -2.73
CA GLY A 9 9.60 11.53 -4.10
C GLY A 9 8.85 10.42 -4.84
N ASP A 10 9.14 9.14 -4.54
CA ASP A 10 8.39 8.02 -5.11
C ASP A 10 6.94 8.00 -4.60
N ILE A 11 6.75 8.25 -3.29
CA ILE A 11 5.42 8.34 -2.66
C ILE A 11 4.62 9.52 -3.22
N GLU A 12 5.27 10.68 -3.42
CA GLU A 12 4.60 11.86 -3.99
C GLU A 12 4.26 11.70 -5.49
N ALA A 13 5.00 10.85 -6.20
CA ALA A 13 4.75 10.58 -7.62
C ALA A 13 3.71 9.47 -7.86
N ASP A 14 3.50 8.56 -6.90
CA ASP A 14 2.59 7.44 -7.02
C ASP A 14 1.99 7.07 -5.66
N ASP A 15 0.72 7.45 -5.46
CA ASP A 15 -0.07 7.19 -4.25
C ASP A 15 -0.22 5.70 -3.89
N TYR A 16 0.20 4.80 -4.80
CA TYR A 16 0.30 3.39 -4.49
C TYR A 16 1.27 3.12 -3.33
N TYR A 17 2.36 3.88 -3.23
CA TYR A 17 3.41 3.64 -2.25
C TYR A 17 3.16 4.35 -0.92
N VAL A 18 3.55 3.68 0.15
CA VAL A 18 3.65 4.24 1.50
C VAL A 18 5.04 3.94 2.06
N ARG A 19 5.44 4.68 3.10
CA ARG A 19 6.75 4.48 3.74
C ARG A 19 6.93 3.02 4.16
N GLY A 20 8.09 2.45 3.87
CA GLY A 20 8.42 1.04 4.14
C GLY A 20 8.10 0.10 2.97
N ASP A 21 7.46 0.57 1.90
CA ASP A 21 7.32 -0.21 0.67
C ASP A 21 8.64 -0.29 -0.11
N PHE A 22 8.72 -1.27 -1.00
CA PHE A 22 9.82 -1.44 -1.93
C PHE A 22 9.35 -1.25 -3.37
N ILE A 23 10.24 -0.71 -4.20
CA ILE A 23 10.01 -0.50 -5.64
C ILE A 23 11.20 -1.05 -6.43
N GLY A 24 10.92 -1.72 -7.56
CA GLY A 24 11.96 -2.10 -8.51
C GLY A 24 12.59 -0.89 -9.18
N LYS A 25 13.90 -0.67 -8.99
CA LYS A 25 14.60 0.50 -9.56
C LYS A 25 15.18 0.24 -10.96
N GLN A 26 15.48 -1.01 -11.30
CA GLN A 26 16.13 -1.37 -12.57
C GLN A 26 15.67 -2.71 -13.15
N GLY A 27 15.87 -2.87 -14.46
CA GLY A 27 15.66 -4.13 -15.16
C GLY A 27 14.19 -4.51 -15.34
N VAL A 28 13.91 -5.80 -15.24
CA VAL A 28 12.58 -6.39 -15.42
C VAL A 28 11.62 -5.90 -14.35
N GLU A 29 12.06 -5.80 -13.09
CA GLU A 29 11.24 -5.35 -11.95
C GLU A 29 10.59 -4.00 -12.24
N ARG A 30 11.39 -2.98 -12.61
CA ARG A 30 10.87 -1.65 -12.93
C ARG A 30 9.90 -1.66 -14.12
N SER A 31 10.14 -2.52 -15.09
CA SER A 31 9.37 -2.56 -16.35
C SER A 31 7.97 -3.15 -16.15
N TYR A 32 7.84 -4.07 -15.20
CA TYR A 32 6.59 -4.77 -14.91
C TYR A 32 5.99 -4.41 -13.55
N GLU A 33 6.58 -3.47 -12.80
CA GLU A 33 6.12 -3.02 -11.48
C GLU A 33 4.61 -2.74 -11.44
N LYS A 34 4.09 -1.97 -12.40
CA LYS A 34 2.66 -1.60 -12.41
C LYS A 34 1.73 -2.78 -12.65
N GLN A 35 2.22 -3.81 -13.34
CA GLN A 35 1.49 -5.02 -13.65
C GLN A 35 1.56 -6.00 -12.48
N LEU A 36 2.73 -6.15 -11.85
CA LEU A 36 2.99 -7.14 -10.81
C LEU A 36 2.58 -6.68 -9.40
N ARG A 37 2.53 -5.37 -9.14
CA ARG A 37 2.25 -4.84 -7.79
C ARG A 37 0.83 -5.12 -7.31
N GLY A 38 -0.12 -5.32 -8.22
CA GLY A 38 -1.53 -5.50 -7.87
C GLY A 38 -2.19 -4.26 -7.28
N GLU A 39 -3.26 -4.46 -6.51
CA GLU A 39 -3.99 -3.42 -5.79
C GLU A 39 -3.95 -3.67 -4.28
N LYS A 40 -3.62 -2.63 -3.52
CA LYS A 40 -3.62 -2.69 -2.06
C LYS A 40 -5.03 -2.84 -1.51
N GLY A 41 -5.16 -3.69 -0.51
CA GLY A 41 -6.32 -3.72 0.35
C GLY A 41 -6.31 -2.55 1.34
N VAL A 42 -7.48 -2.23 1.86
CA VAL A 42 -7.67 -1.19 2.88
C VAL A 42 -8.57 -1.74 3.97
N GLU A 43 -8.15 -1.59 5.22
CA GLU A 43 -8.97 -1.87 6.40
C GLU A 43 -9.18 -0.58 7.18
N ILE A 44 -10.45 -0.25 7.46
CA ILE A 44 -10.83 0.95 8.19
C ILE A 44 -11.18 0.54 9.63
N LEU A 45 -10.38 1.04 10.58
CA LEU A 45 -10.53 0.74 12.00
C LEU A 45 -11.08 1.93 12.77
N LEU A 46 -12.05 1.68 13.64
CA LEU A 46 -12.52 2.64 14.63
C LEU A 46 -11.54 2.71 15.79
N ARG A 47 -11.19 3.93 16.20
CA ARG A 47 -10.34 4.19 17.36
C ARG A 47 -11.03 5.15 18.32
N ASP A 48 -10.77 4.95 19.61
CA ASP A 48 -11.19 5.91 20.63
C ASP A 48 -10.25 7.14 20.69
N ALA A 49 -10.59 8.13 21.51
CA ALA A 49 -9.78 9.34 21.69
C ALA A 49 -8.37 9.08 22.25
N ARG A 50 -8.11 7.87 22.77
CA ARG A 50 -6.80 7.43 23.28
C ARG A 50 -6.06 6.56 22.26
N GLY A 51 -6.60 6.40 21.05
CA GLY A 51 -6.00 5.65 19.94
C GLY A 51 -6.21 4.14 20.00
N ARG A 52 -7.02 3.61 20.92
CA ARG A 52 -7.27 2.16 21.05
C ARG A 52 -8.26 1.71 19.98
N ILE A 53 -7.95 0.61 19.28
CA ILE A 53 -8.83 0.01 18.28
C ILE A 53 -10.09 -0.52 18.98
N GLN A 54 -11.26 -0.11 18.49
CA GLN A 54 -12.58 -0.53 18.98
C GLN A 54 -13.22 -1.58 18.05
N GLY A 55 -12.77 -1.68 16.81
CA GLY A 55 -13.28 -2.64 15.83
C GLY A 55 -13.16 -2.12 14.41
N ARG A 56 -13.75 -2.84 13.45
CA ARG A 56 -13.86 -2.41 12.05
C ARG A 56 -14.95 -1.37 11.90
N TYR A 57 -14.71 -0.37 11.06
CA TYR A 57 -15.69 0.67 10.78
C TYR A 57 -16.85 0.11 9.97
N MET A 58 -18.08 0.29 10.48
CA MET A 58 -19.32 -0.15 9.80
C MET A 58 -19.26 -1.62 9.36
N ASP A 59 -18.79 -2.50 10.26
CA ASP A 59 -18.61 -3.93 10.03
C ASP A 59 -17.76 -4.28 8.79
N GLY A 60 -16.84 -3.38 8.43
CA GLY A 60 -15.94 -3.56 7.28
C GLY A 60 -16.62 -3.31 5.93
N LYS A 61 -17.81 -2.69 5.90
CA LYS A 61 -18.52 -2.33 4.66
C LYS A 61 -17.67 -1.54 3.66
N TYR A 62 -16.68 -0.81 4.16
CA TYR A 62 -15.79 0.04 3.36
C TYR A 62 -14.38 -0.54 3.21
N ASP A 63 -14.15 -1.75 3.71
CA ASP A 63 -12.86 -2.40 3.56
C ASP A 63 -12.73 -2.94 2.15
N LYS A 64 -11.51 -2.84 1.60
CA LYS A 64 -11.18 -3.33 0.26
C LYS A 64 -10.23 -4.50 0.40
N THR A 65 -10.55 -5.63 -0.23
CA THR A 65 -9.61 -6.75 -0.33
C THR A 65 -8.50 -6.43 -1.33
N PRO A 66 -7.25 -6.85 -1.05
CA PRO A 66 -6.17 -6.70 -2.02
C PRO A 66 -6.46 -7.56 -3.27
N VAL A 67 -5.93 -7.12 -4.41
CA VAL A 67 -5.97 -7.86 -5.67
C VAL A 67 -4.52 -8.15 -6.08
N PRO A 68 -4.13 -9.42 -6.28
CA PRO A 68 -2.79 -9.74 -6.77
C PRO A 68 -2.59 -9.23 -8.20
N GLY A 69 -1.35 -8.83 -8.52
CA GLY A 69 -0.89 -8.51 -9.88
C GLY A 69 -0.35 -9.71 -10.62
#